data_AF-A0A392N0Z2-F1
#
_entry.id   AF-A0A392N0Z2-F1
#
_cell.length_a   1.000
_cell.length_b   1.000
_cell.length_c   1.000
_cell.angle_alpha   90.00
_cell.angle_beta   90.00
_cell.angle_gamma   90.00
#
_symmetry.space_group_name_H-M   'P 1'
#
loop_
_entity.id
_entity.type
_entity.pdbx_description
1 polymer ?
#
loop_
_entity_poly.entity_id
_entity_poly.type
_entity_poly.pdbx_seq_one_letter_code
_entity_poly.pdbx_strand_id
1 'polypeptide(L)'
;MFMRANKLKLVNPNRTYFGLDHTLTTGVISGLRREISSAATGRPIQDVIQTDAAINPGNSGGPLLDSSGNLIGINTAIYSPSGASSGVGFSIPVDT
;
A
#
# COMPACT_ATOMS: atom_id res chain seq x y z
N MET A 1 0.06 2.26 15.96
CA MET A 1 -1.30 2.27 15.39
C MET A 1 -1.23 3.20 14.20
N PHE A 2 -1.41 2.68 12.97
CA PHE A 2 -0.97 3.36 11.74
C PHE A 2 -2.13 3.48 10.75
N MET A 3 -2.24 4.62 10.07
CA MET A 3 -3.37 4.92 9.20
C MET A 3 -2.86 5.65 7.95
N ARG A 4 -3.29 5.19 6.77
CA ARG A 4 -3.96 5.97 5.71
C ARG A 4 -3.43 5.63 4.31
N ALA A 5 -4.35 5.57 3.34
CA ALA A 5 -4.06 5.63 1.91
C ALA A 5 -4.98 6.61 1.19
N ASN A 6 -4.39 7.61 0.52
CA ASN A 6 -5.03 8.68 -0.25
C ASN A 6 -4.45 8.77 -1.67
N LYS A 7 -5.11 8.20 -2.66
CA LYS A 7 -4.75 8.49 -4.06
C LYS A 7 -5.20 9.92 -4.40
N LEU A 8 -4.24 10.85 -4.57
CA LEU A 8 -4.52 12.17 -5.13
C LEU A 8 -4.93 12.00 -6.61
N LYS A 9 -6.12 12.49 -6.98
CA LYS A 9 -6.63 12.43 -8.36
C LYS A 9 -5.74 13.27 -9.28
N LEU A 10 -4.85 12.62 -10.02
CA LEU A 10 -4.46 13.07 -11.35
C LEU A 10 -4.78 11.91 -12.31
N VAL A 11 -5.90 12.06 -13.04
CA VAL A 11 -6.33 11.26 -14.21
C VAL A 11 -7.09 9.93 -13.95
N ASN A 12 -8.32 9.93 -14.49
CA ASN A 12 -9.25 8.83 -14.83
C ASN A 12 -10.24 8.28 -13.76
N PRO A 13 -11.56 8.56 -13.87
CA PRO A 13 -12.59 8.21 -12.87
C PRO A 13 -13.01 6.73 -12.79
N ASN A 14 -12.40 5.81 -13.54
CA ASN A 14 -12.89 4.42 -13.67
C ASN A 14 -11.91 3.33 -13.16
N ARG A 15 -11.00 3.63 -12.21
CA ARG A 15 -9.98 2.65 -11.74
C ARG A 15 -9.79 2.57 -10.22
N THR A 16 -10.87 2.49 -9.45
CA THR A 16 -10.84 1.96 -8.07
C THR A 16 -11.58 0.62 -8.03
N TYR A 17 -10.99 -0.39 -7.38
CA TYR A 17 -11.66 -1.68 -7.21
C TYR A 17 -12.91 -1.47 -6.34
N PHE A 18 -14.03 -2.07 -6.78
CA PHE A 18 -15.41 -1.81 -6.32
C PHE A 18 -16.07 -0.49 -6.75
N GLY A 19 -15.41 0.39 -7.51
CA GLY A 19 -16.03 1.66 -7.96
C GLY A 19 -16.40 2.61 -6.81
N LEU A 20 -15.86 2.36 -5.61
CA LEU A 20 -15.98 3.25 -4.48
C LEU A 20 -14.93 4.35 -4.64
N ASP A 21 -15.38 5.59 -4.59
CA ASP A 21 -14.51 6.75 -4.50
C ASP A 21 -13.94 6.82 -3.07
N HIS A 22 -12.61 6.94 -2.95
CA HIS A 22 -11.91 7.30 -1.72
C HIS A 22 -12.10 6.34 -0.51
N THR A 23 -11.54 5.13 -0.60
CA THR A 23 -11.53 4.18 0.53
C THR A 23 -10.32 4.34 1.44
N LEU A 24 -10.53 4.22 2.76
CA LEU A 24 -9.50 4.27 3.78
C LEU A 24 -9.46 2.97 4.57
N THR A 25 -8.27 2.44 4.81
CA THR A 25 -8.04 1.28 5.67
C THR A 25 -7.01 1.65 6.74
N THR A 26 -7.15 1.01 7.90
CA THR A 26 -6.26 1.21 9.06
C THR A 26 -5.59 -0.12 9.40
N GLY A 27 -4.41 -0.05 10.01
CA GLY A 27 -3.68 -1.22 10.44
C GLY A 27 -2.51 -0.87 11.35
N VAL A 28 -1.54 -1.75 11.37
CA VAL A 28 -0.26 -1.57 12.05
C VAL A 28 0.90 -1.82 11.08
N ILE A 29 2.07 -1.26 11.40
CA ILE A 29 3.30 -1.74 10.80
C ILE A 29 3.61 -3.10 11.42
N SER A 30 3.60 -4.13 10.59
CA SER A 30 3.86 -5.53 11.00
C SER A 30 5.33 -5.91 10.79
N GLY A 31 6.10 -5.08 10.10
CA GLY A 31 7.52 -5.29 9.86
C GLY A 31 8.14 -4.14 9.09
N LEU A 32 9.45 -3.96 9.28
CA LEU A 32 10.26 -2.98 8.57
C LEU A 32 11.40 -3.72 7.86
N ARG A 33 12.00 -3.05 6.87
CA ARG A 33 13.18 -3.53 6.15
C ARG A 33 12.99 -4.92 5.53
N ARG A 34 11.82 -5.15 4.94
CA ARG A 34 11.53 -6.40 4.21
C ARG A 34 12.10 -6.34 2.81
N GLU A 35 12.36 -7.51 2.23
CA GLU A 35 12.62 -7.66 0.81
C GLU A 35 11.44 -8.38 0.16
N ILE A 36 10.98 -7.88 -0.99
CA ILE A 36 9.95 -8.50 -1.82
C ILE A 36 10.42 -8.58 -3.28
N SER A 37 9.88 -9.50 -4.06
CA SER A 37 10.11 -9.52 -5.52
C SER A 37 9.09 -8.63 -6.22
N SER A 38 9.57 -7.77 -7.12
CA SER A 38 8.72 -6.99 -8.02
C SER A 38 7.89 -7.92 -8.91
N ALA A 39 6.57 -7.77 -8.89
CA ALA A 39 5.69 -8.50 -9.81
C ALA A 39 5.92 -8.14 -11.28
N ALA A 40 6.44 -6.94 -11.57
CA ALA A 40 6.68 -6.47 -12.94
C ALA A 40 8.03 -6.90 -13.51
N THR A 41 9.07 -6.98 -12.67
CA THR A 41 10.46 -7.18 -13.13
C THR A 41 11.16 -8.38 -12.51
N GLY A 42 10.56 -9.02 -11.50
CA GLY A 42 11.17 -10.10 -10.71
C GLY A 42 12.33 -9.66 -9.81
N ARG A 43 12.77 -8.40 -9.90
CA ARG A 43 13.90 -7.87 -9.13
C ARG A 43 13.53 -7.67 -7.66
N PRO A 44 14.47 -7.86 -6.73
CA PRO A 44 14.24 -7.55 -5.33
C PRO A 44 13.99 -6.06 -5.14
N ILE A 45 13.02 -5.74 -4.29
CA ILE A 45 12.75 -4.41 -3.75
C ILE A 45 13.03 -4.52 -2.26
N GLN A 46 14.04 -3.78 -1.82
CA GLN A 46 14.52 -3.81 -0.45
C GLN A 46 13.87 -2.71 0.38
N ASP A 47 14.07 -2.84 1.68
CA ASP A 47 13.65 -1.87 2.70
C ASP A 47 12.16 -1.51 2.73
N VAL A 48 11.28 -2.41 2.26
CA VAL A 48 9.83 -2.13 2.28
C VAL A 48 9.23 -2.23 3.68
N ILE A 49 8.24 -1.37 3.93
CA ILE A 49 7.37 -1.39 5.12
C ILE A 49 6.29 -2.44 4.91
N GLN A 50 6.08 -3.32 5.88
CA GLN A 50 4.96 -4.25 5.89
C GLN A 50 3.84 -3.74 6.79
N THR A 51 2.59 -3.83 6.33
CA THR A 51 1.39 -3.49 7.10
C THR A 51 0.26 -4.49 6.88
N ASP A 52 -0.63 -4.62 7.87
CA ASP A 52 -1.89 -5.36 7.75
C ASP A 52 -3.08 -4.49 7.33
N ALA A 53 -2.86 -3.19 7.12
CA ALA A 53 -3.86 -2.32 6.51
C ALA A 53 -4.25 -2.89 5.15
N ALA A 54 -5.56 -3.05 4.91
CA ALA A 54 -6.03 -3.68 3.70
C ALA A 54 -5.66 -2.82 2.46
N ILE A 55 -4.79 -3.35 1.61
CA ILE A 55 -4.41 -2.78 0.31
C ILE A 55 -5.08 -3.61 -0.78
N ASN A 56 -5.87 -2.96 -1.62
CA ASN A 56 -6.57 -3.57 -2.76
C ASN A 56 -6.37 -2.68 -3.99
N PRO A 57 -6.64 -3.20 -5.21
CA PRO A 57 -6.53 -2.38 -6.40
C PRO A 57 -7.36 -1.09 -6.25
N GLY A 58 -6.82 0.05 -6.71
CA GLY A 58 -7.41 1.37 -6.44
C GLY A 58 -6.71 2.15 -5.32
N ASN A 59 -6.23 1.47 -4.27
CA ASN A 59 -5.38 2.09 -3.23
C ASN A 59 -3.88 1.79 -3.45
N SER A 60 -3.54 0.81 -4.29
CA SER A 60 -2.18 0.61 -4.82
C SER A 60 -1.69 1.87 -5.55
N GLY A 61 -0.47 2.30 -5.24
CA GLY A 61 0.10 3.58 -5.66
C GLY A 61 -0.35 4.78 -4.81
N GLY A 62 -1.27 4.59 -3.88
CA GLY A 62 -1.62 5.57 -2.85
C GLY A 62 -0.60 5.58 -1.71
N PRO A 63 -0.61 6.61 -0.86
CA PRO A 63 0.29 6.76 0.26
C PRO A 63 0.00 5.73 1.35
N LEU A 64 0.99 5.53 2.20
CA LEU A 64 0.88 5.00 3.54
C LEU A 64 1.22 6.16 4.48
N LEU A 65 0.31 6.52 5.39
CA LEU A 65 0.56 7.59 6.35
C LEU A 65 0.71 7.03 7.78
N ASP A 66 1.30 7.83 8.67
CA ASP A 66 1.27 7.59 10.11
C ASP A 66 -0.02 8.14 10.75
N SER A 67 -0.19 7.94 12.06
CA SER A 67 -1.35 8.43 12.81
C SER A 67 -1.49 9.95 12.83
N SER A 68 -0.39 10.68 12.65
CA SER A 68 -0.35 12.14 12.55
C SER A 68 -0.71 12.63 11.14
N GLY A 69 -0.79 11.72 10.17
CA GLY A 69 -1.07 12.02 8.77
C GLY A 69 0.17 12.32 7.95
N ASN A 70 1.37 12.06 8.47
CA ASN A 70 2.61 12.22 7.73
C ASN A 70 2.76 11.08 6.73
N LEU A 71 3.26 11.38 5.54
CA LEU A 71 3.59 10.38 4.53
C LEU A 71 4.81 9.58 4.97
N ILE A 72 4.66 8.25 5.04
CA ILE A 72 5.74 7.33 5.42
C ILE A 72 6.04 6.28 4.35
N GLY A 73 5.18 6.11 3.34
CA GLY A 73 5.46 5.24 2.20
C GLY A 73 4.42 5.32 1.09
N ILE A 74 4.61 4.51 0.05
CA ILE A 74 3.68 4.33 -1.07
C ILE A 74 3.30 2.85 -1.16
N ASN A 75 2.01 2.53 -1.15
CA ASN A 75 1.50 1.17 -1.23
C ASN A 75 1.85 0.54 -2.58
N THR A 76 2.61 -0.55 -2.58
CA THR A 76 3.20 -1.11 -3.80
C THR A 76 2.71 -2.52 -4.10
N ALA A 77 2.55 -3.37 -3.10
CA ALA A 77 2.23 -4.78 -3.31
C ALA A 77 1.43 -5.38 -2.15
N ILE A 78 0.83 -6.54 -2.41
CA ILE A 78 0.25 -7.42 -1.40
C ILE A 78 0.75 -8.84 -1.62
N TYR A 79 0.82 -9.62 -0.55
CA TYR A 79 0.93 -11.07 -0.65
C TYR A 79 -0.48 -11.67 -0.66
N SER A 80 -0.99 -12.04 -1.82
CA SER A 80 -2.36 -12.56 -1.93
C SER A 80 -2.52 -13.61 -3.03
N PRO A 81 -3.06 -14.80 -2.71
CA PRO A 81 -3.50 -15.76 -3.73
C PRO A 81 -4.72 -15.32 -4.54
N SER A 82 -5.60 -14.49 -3.95
CA SER A 82 -6.88 -14.10 -4.56
C SER A 82 -6.84 -12.74 -5.27
N GLY A 83 -5.76 -11.98 -5.12
CA GLY A 83 -5.67 -10.58 -5.55
C GLY A 83 -6.38 -9.58 -4.63
N ALA A 84 -7.08 -10.06 -3.59
CA ALA A 84 -7.62 -9.23 -2.51
C ALA A 84 -6.69 -9.28 -1.30
N SER A 85 -6.67 -8.23 -0.48
CA SER A 85 -5.84 -8.18 0.72
C SER A 85 -6.09 -9.38 1.65
N SER A 86 -5.01 -10.00 2.11
CA SER A 86 -4.97 -11.10 3.08
C SER A 86 -4.46 -10.65 4.46
N GLY A 87 -4.27 -9.33 4.66
CA GLY A 87 -3.59 -8.77 5.84
C GLY A 87 -2.06 -8.67 5.70
N VAL A 88 -1.52 -8.86 4.50
CA VAL A 88 -0.08 -8.68 4.22
C VAL A 88 0.10 -7.74 3.03
N GLY A 89 0.39 -6.48 3.33
CA GLY A 89 0.66 -5.42 2.38
C GLY A 89 2.06 -4.82 2.53
N PHE A 90 2.59 -4.26 1.44
CA PHE A 90 3.94 -3.69 1.39
C PHE A 90 3.94 -2.29 0.78
N SER A 91 4.74 -1.40 1.39
CA SER A 91 4.95 -0.02 0.93
C SER A 91 6.42 0.30 0.77
N ILE A 92 6.77 1.05 -0.27
CA ILE A 92 8.11 1.64 -0.42
C ILE A 92 8.18 2.88 0.49
N PRO A 93 9.18 3.01 1.40
CA PRO A 93 9.34 4.20 2.25
C PRO A 93 9.53 5.48 1.43
N VAL A 94 9.15 6.63 1.98
CA VAL A 94 9.42 7.93 1.34
C VAL A 94 10.79 8.51 1.70
N ASP A 95 11.39 8.01 2.77
CA ASP A 95 12.76 8.28 3.18
C ASP A 95 13.64 7.05 2.92
N THR A 96 14.63 7.22 2.04
CA THR A 96 15.71 6.25 1.79
C THR A 96 17.04 6.93 2.02
#